data_AF-A0A256Z7G4-F1
#
_entry.id   AF-A0A256Z7G4-F1
#
_cell.length_a   1.000
_cell.length_b   1.000
_cell.length_c   1.000
_cell.angle_alpha   90.00
_cell.angle_beta   90.00
_cell.angle_gamma   90.00
#
_symmetry.space_group_name_H-M   'P 1'
#
loop_
_entity.id
_entity.type
_entity.pdbx_description
1 polymer ?
#
loop_
_entity_poly.entity_id
_entity_poly.type
_entity_poly.pdbx_seq_one_letter_code
_entity_poly.pdbx_strand_id
1 'polypeptide(L)'
;MEVLSIDKRLRGDMIKFYVKFVSLIMNSRALTFEFRKILSLKKRSQHYESLISTKCSISRRGKDLLSIKITSSLNLPDIIRKVDELIILCSLTHSTTGKIYRILGVIVAIVISLAASAITGIIPDIIRTVMVIAFITLISISSELFRIKVNVKTLNKALNTHKMLLSVDGAYAEIFDVIKEVMVRILRRYNESPHINIDEILDGTLRDKCMAILNVLGRNY
;
A
#
# COMPACT_ATOMS: atom_id res chain seq x y z
N MET A 1 -0.10 -22.88 -26.05
CA MET A 1 -0.29 -21.59 -25.36
C MET A 1 -0.69 -21.91 -23.94
N GLU A 2 0.30 -22.02 -23.05
CA GLU A 2 0.04 -22.33 -21.63
C GLU A 2 -0.67 -21.15 -20.99
N VAL A 3 -1.91 -21.36 -20.58
CA VAL A 3 -2.62 -20.47 -19.66
C VAL A 3 -1.84 -20.54 -18.35
N LEU A 4 -0.90 -19.62 -18.14
CA LEU A 4 -0.25 -19.42 -16.85
C LEU A 4 -1.37 -19.26 -15.81
N SER A 5 -1.56 -20.25 -14.95
CA SER A 5 -2.60 -20.22 -13.93
C SER A 5 -2.50 -18.89 -13.18
N ILE A 6 -3.54 -18.06 -13.25
CA ILE A 6 -3.58 -16.76 -12.58
C ILE A 6 -3.23 -16.98 -11.11
N ASP A 7 -2.27 -16.21 -10.59
CA ASP A 7 -1.93 -16.24 -9.18
C ASP A 7 -3.12 -15.67 -8.38
N LYS A 8 -4.01 -16.56 -7.93
CA LYS A 8 -5.23 -16.24 -7.19
C LYS A 8 -4.95 -15.41 -5.94
N ARG A 9 -3.78 -15.63 -5.30
CA ARG A 9 -3.36 -14.89 -4.11
C ARG A 9 -3.00 -13.45 -4.48
N LEU A 10 -2.21 -13.24 -5.53
CA LEU A 10 -1.88 -11.88 -6.00
C LEU A 10 -3.12 -11.12 -6.47
N ARG A 11 -4.02 -11.78 -7.21
CA ARG A 11 -5.33 -11.20 -7.57
C ARG A 11 -6.10 -10.73 -6.34
N GLY A 12 -6.22 -11.59 -5.32
CA GLY A 12 -6.91 -11.26 -4.08
C GLY A 12 -6.26 -10.11 -3.31
N ASP A 13 -4.93 -10.09 -3.21
CA ASP A 13 -4.19 -9.01 -2.55
C ASP A 13 -4.36 -7.66 -3.28
N MET A 14 -4.40 -7.66 -4.62
CA MET A 14 -4.65 -6.45 -5.43
C MET A 14 -6.09 -5.94 -5.25
N ILE A 15 -7.09 -6.82 -5.34
CA ILE A 15 -8.50 -6.44 -5.16
C ILE A 15 -8.73 -5.87 -3.75
N LYS A 16 -8.18 -6.50 -2.72
CA LYS A 16 -8.22 -5.98 -1.34
C LYS A 16 -7.66 -4.57 -1.24
N PHE A 17 -6.53 -4.32 -1.90
CA PHE A 17 -5.95 -2.98 -1.92
C PHE A 17 -6.88 -1.98 -2.64
N TYR A 18 -7.47 -2.34 -3.78
CA TYR A 18 -8.38 -1.48 -4.52
C TYR A 18 -9.64 -1.13 -3.71
N VAL A 19 -10.30 -2.14 -3.12
CA VAL A 19 -11.48 -1.93 -2.26
C VAL A 19 -11.13 -1.04 -1.07
N LYS A 20 -9.99 -1.27 -0.43
CA LYS A 20 -9.55 -0.43 0.69
C LYS A 20 -9.25 1.00 0.25
N PHE A 21 -8.60 1.19 -0.91
CA PHE A 21 -8.32 2.51 -1.45
C PHE A 21 -9.61 3.27 -1.74
N VAL A 22 -10.58 2.62 -2.38
CA VAL A 22 -11.92 3.19 -2.65
C VAL A 22 -12.63 3.53 -1.34
N SER A 23 -12.60 2.65 -0.35
CA SER A 23 -13.20 2.91 0.96
C SER A 23 -12.55 4.12 1.65
N LEU A 24 -11.22 4.25 1.58
CA LEU A 24 -10.52 5.38 2.18
C LEU A 24 -10.87 6.70 1.49
N ILE A 25 -10.90 6.74 0.16
CA ILE A 25 -11.19 7.98 -0.57
C ILE A 25 -12.65 8.40 -0.42
N MET A 26 -13.60 7.45 -0.48
CA MET A 26 -15.03 7.73 -0.31
C MET A 26 -15.38 8.22 1.10
N ASN A 27 -14.62 7.80 2.11
CA ASN A 27 -14.83 8.20 3.51
C ASN A 27 -13.98 9.42 3.93
N SER A 28 -13.36 10.12 2.99
CA SER A 28 -12.55 11.30 3.26
C SER A 28 -13.21 12.55 2.68
N ARG A 29 -13.05 13.68 3.36
CA ARG A 29 -13.47 15.00 2.86
C ARG A 29 -12.34 15.69 2.11
N ALA A 30 -11.11 15.45 2.56
CA ALA A 30 -9.93 16.02 1.94
C ALA A 30 -8.82 14.97 1.80
N LEU A 31 -7.87 15.27 0.93
CA LEU A 31 -6.69 14.46 0.68
C LEU A 31 -5.44 15.33 0.75
N THR A 32 -4.42 14.86 1.47
CA THR A 32 -3.07 15.41 1.38
C THR A 32 -2.21 14.56 0.47
N PHE A 33 -1.63 15.17 -0.56
CA PHE A 33 -0.69 14.51 -1.46
C PHE A 33 0.73 15.07 -1.26
N GLU A 34 1.66 14.19 -0.91
CA GLU A 34 3.08 14.52 -0.78
C GLU A 34 3.89 13.68 -1.77
N PHE A 35 4.55 14.34 -2.73
CA PHE A 35 5.55 13.73 -3.60
C PHE A 35 6.95 14.17 -3.20
N ARG A 36 7.81 13.21 -2.86
CA ARG A 36 9.21 13.46 -2.51
C ARG A 36 10.14 12.79 -3.51
N LYS A 37 10.90 13.59 -4.26
CA LYS A 37 11.98 13.09 -5.10
C LYS A 37 13.19 12.74 -4.23
N ILE A 38 13.70 11.51 -4.35
CA ILE A 38 14.98 11.11 -3.76
C ILE A 38 16.07 11.24 -4.83
N LEU A 39 17.21 11.82 -4.47
CA LEU A 39 18.41 11.78 -5.29
C LEU A 39 18.92 10.33 -5.36
N SER A 40 18.80 9.70 -6.53
CA SER A 40 19.47 8.43 -6.78
C SER A 40 20.97 8.68 -6.98
N LEU A 41 21.80 8.09 -6.12
CA LEU A 41 23.27 8.08 -6.28
C LEU A 41 23.74 7.16 -7.41
N LYS A 42 22.85 6.44 -8.10
CA LYS A 42 23.22 5.45 -9.13
C LYS A 42 22.88 5.91 -10.55
N LYS A 43 23.87 5.67 -11.45
CA LYS A 43 23.91 6.04 -12.87
C LYS A 43 22.67 5.60 -13.65
N ARG A 44 22.35 6.44 -14.64
CA ARG A 44 21.31 6.46 -15.69
C ARG A 44 20.76 5.15 -16.30
N SER A 45 21.21 3.94 -15.97
CA SER A 45 20.91 2.75 -16.78
C SER A 45 19.79 1.82 -16.30
N GLN A 46 19.10 2.06 -15.18
CA GLN A 46 18.05 1.13 -14.74
C GLN A 46 16.79 1.84 -14.20
N HIS A 47 15.94 2.29 -15.12
CA HIS A 47 14.59 2.83 -14.83
C HIS A 47 13.74 1.87 -13.97
N TYR A 48 13.94 0.56 -14.14
CA TYR A 48 13.26 -0.48 -13.37
C TYR A 48 13.68 -0.50 -11.90
N GLU A 49 14.98 -0.29 -11.62
CA GLU A 49 15.47 -0.15 -10.23
C GLU A 49 14.93 1.12 -9.56
N SER A 50 14.81 2.20 -10.33
CA SER A 50 14.22 3.47 -9.86
C SER A 50 12.75 3.30 -9.46
N LEU A 51 11.97 2.57 -10.25
CA LEU A 51 10.59 2.27 -9.92
C LEU A 51 10.49 1.41 -8.64
N ILE A 52 11.33 0.40 -8.49
CA ILE A 52 11.37 -0.46 -7.29
C ILE A 52 11.72 0.30 -6.02
N SER A 53 12.56 1.33 -6.13
CA SER A 53 12.88 2.21 -5.01
C SER A 53 11.72 3.13 -4.60
N THR A 54 10.67 3.20 -5.42
CA THR A 54 9.48 4.01 -5.13
C THR A 54 8.78 3.43 -3.91
N LYS A 55 8.47 4.29 -2.95
CA LYS A 55 7.65 3.98 -1.79
C LYS A 55 6.31 4.67 -1.96
N CYS A 56 5.24 3.92 -1.72
CA CYS A 56 3.87 4.40 -1.74
C CYS A 56 3.22 4.10 -0.41
N SER A 57 2.72 5.14 0.26
CA SER A 57 1.99 5.05 1.51
C SER A 57 0.64 5.73 1.34
N ILE A 58 -0.42 4.98 1.67
CA ILE A 58 -1.81 5.46 1.65
C ILE A 58 -2.37 5.16 3.02
N SER A 59 -2.75 6.19 3.75
CA SER A 59 -3.22 6.06 5.13
C SER A 59 -4.23 7.14 5.49
N ARG A 60 -5.10 6.84 6.46
CA ARG A 60 -6.01 7.83 7.02
C ARG A 60 -5.28 8.63 8.09
N ARG A 61 -5.36 9.96 8.04
CA ARG A 61 -4.75 10.88 9.01
C ARG A 61 -5.85 11.60 9.79
N GLY A 62 -6.34 10.98 10.86
CA GLY A 62 -7.50 11.50 11.60
C GLY A 62 -8.84 11.07 11.00
N LYS A 63 -9.92 11.81 11.28
CA LYS A 63 -11.27 11.37 10.93
C LYS A 63 -11.55 11.48 9.43
N ASP A 64 -11.28 12.59 8.76
CA ASP A 64 -11.77 12.82 7.38
C ASP A 64 -10.69 13.18 6.36
N LEU A 65 -9.42 12.83 6.64
CA LEU A 65 -8.28 13.18 5.79
C LEU A 65 -7.53 11.94 5.29
N LEU A 66 -7.42 11.81 3.97
CA LEU A 66 -6.60 10.78 3.32
C LEU A 66 -5.20 11.31 3.05
N SER A 67 -4.17 10.63 3.54
CA SER A 67 -2.78 10.97 3.26
C SER A 67 -2.20 9.99 2.25
N ILE A 68 -1.78 10.51 1.09
CA ILE A 68 -1.03 9.77 0.08
C ILE A 68 0.37 10.36 -0.03
N LYS A 69 1.37 9.53 0.27
CA LYS A 69 2.78 9.89 0.19
C LYS A 69 3.48 8.99 -0.81
N ILE A 70 4.07 9.59 -1.85
CA ILE A 70 4.89 8.90 -2.83
C ILE A 70 6.30 9.43 -2.72
N THR A 71 7.26 8.53 -2.61
CA THR A 71 8.67 8.87 -2.57
C THR A 71 9.39 8.07 -3.64
N SER A 72 9.96 8.73 -4.64
CA SER A 72 10.53 8.08 -5.82
C SER A 72 11.85 8.73 -6.25
N SER A 73 12.71 7.98 -6.92
CA SER A 73 13.84 8.56 -7.67
C SER A 73 13.43 9.12 -9.04
N LEU A 74 12.24 8.75 -9.54
CA LEU A 74 11.67 9.28 -10.78
C LEU A 74 11.05 10.66 -10.55
N ASN A 75 10.88 11.44 -11.61
CA ASN A 75 10.10 12.67 -11.53
C ASN A 75 8.60 12.34 -11.60
N LEU A 76 7.77 13.25 -11.09
CA LEU A 76 6.32 13.07 -11.11
C LEU A 76 5.74 12.82 -12.53
N PRO A 77 6.17 13.52 -13.60
CA PRO A 77 5.69 13.21 -14.96
C PRO A 77 5.99 11.79 -15.41
N ASP A 78 7.16 11.25 -15.05
CA ASP A 78 7.56 9.88 -15.36
C ASP A 78 6.69 8.87 -14.59
N ILE A 79 6.33 9.19 -13.35
CA ILE A 79 5.41 8.41 -12.52
C ILE A 79 3.99 8.43 -13.11
N ILE A 80 3.50 9.58 -13.58
CA ILE A 80 2.18 9.69 -14.20
C ILE A 80 2.09 8.83 -15.48
N ARG A 81 3.16 8.81 -16.29
CA ARG A 81 3.25 7.94 -17.48
C ARG A 81 3.27 6.44 -17.14
N LYS A 82 3.55 6.11 -15.88
CA LYS A 82 3.71 4.76 -15.35
C LYS A 82 2.79 4.50 -14.16
N VAL A 83 1.60 5.10 -14.21
CA VAL A 83 0.61 5.03 -13.13
C VAL A 83 0.15 3.58 -12.89
N ASP A 84 0.11 2.75 -13.93
CA ASP A 84 -0.30 1.35 -13.79
C ASP A 84 0.72 0.60 -12.93
N GLU A 85 2.00 0.73 -13.24
CA GLU A 85 3.06 0.11 -12.46
C GLU A 85 3.17 0.69 -11.05
N LEU A 86 2.88 1.99 -10.87
CA LEU A 86 2.76 2.62 -9.55
C LEU A 86 1.63 1.99 -8.72
N ILE A 87 0.43 1.82 -9.29
CA ILE A 87 -0.73 1.25 -8.58
C ILE A 87 -0.42 -0.18 -8.14
N ILE A 88 0.19 -0.98 -9.02
CA ILE A 88 0.64 -2.33 -8.68
C ILE A 88 1.69 -2.29 -7.56
N LEU A 89 2.66 -1.38 -7.63
CA LEU A 89 3.64 -1.22 -6.57
C LEU A 89 3.00 -0.81 -5.23
N CYS A 90 2.06 0.13 -5.23
CA CYS A 90 1.28 0.52 -4.05
C CYS A 90 0.51 -0.68 -3.46
N SER A 91 -0.08 -1.54 -4.31
CA SER A 91 -0.79 -2.73 -3.84
C SER A 91 0.14 -3.72 -3.13
N LEU A 92 1.36 -3.89 -3.64
CA LEU A 92 2.38 -4.77 -3.06
C LEU A 92 2.93 -4.21 -1.75
N THR A 93 3.21 -2.90 -1.69
CA THR A 93 3.67 -2.27 -0.44
C THR A 93 2.60 -2.38 0.63
N HIS A 94 1.34 -2.15 0.28
CA HIS A 94 0.22 -2.28 1.20
C HIS A 94 0.01 -3.72 1.70
N SER A 95 0.03 -4.72 0.81
CA SER A 95 -0.08 -6.15 1.17
C SER A 95 1.03 -6.58 2.13
N THR A 96 2.26 -6.16 1.85
CA THR A 96 3.43 -6.48 2.69
C THR A 96 3.34 -5.80 4.05
N THR A 97 2.92 -4.52 4.08
CA THR A 97 2.73 -3.74 5.31
C THR A 97 1.65 -4.37 6.20
N GLY A 98 0.51 -4.78 5.63
CA GLY A 98 -0.55 -5.45 6.38
C GLY A 98 -0.12 -6.79 6.99
N LYS A 99 0.68 -7.59 6.25
CA LYS A 99 1.26 -8.84 6.77
C LYS A 99 2.20 -8.58 7.94
N ILE A 100 3.05 -7.56 7.82
CA ILE A 100 3.99 -7.15 8.86
C ILE A 100 3.24 -6.72 10.12
N TYR A 101 2.25 -5.83 10.01
CA TYR A 101 1.49 -5.38 11.17
C TYR A 101 0.70 -6.51 11.84
N ARG A 102 0.22 -7.50 11.07
CA ARG A 102 -0.44 -8.68 11.65
C ARG A 102 0.55 -9.55 12.43
N ILE A 103 1.74 -9.79 11.88
CA ILE A 103 2.81 -10.54 12.57
C ILE A 103 3.24 -9.77 13.83
N LEU A 104 3.44 -8.47 13.72
CA LEU A 104 3.85 -7.61 14.83
C LEU A 104 2.78 -7.57 15.93
N GLY A 105 1.50 -7.44 15.57
CA GLY A 105 0.39 -7.47 16.52
C GLY A 105 0.28 -8.80 17.27
N VAL A 106 0.52 -9.93 16.60
CA VAL A 106 0.60 -11.25 17.23
C VAL A 106 1.78 -11.31 18.19
N ILE A 107 2.96 -10.83 17.78
CA ILE A 107 4.15 -10.81 18.65
C ILE A 107 3.93 -9.91 19.86
N VAL A 108 3.36 -8.72 19.70
CA VAL A 108 3.02 -7.80 20.81
C VAL A 108 2.01 -8.45 21.75
N ALA A 109 0.98 -9.14 21.24
CA ALA A 109 0.02 -9.85 22.07
C ALA A 109 0.67 -10.99 22.88
N ILE A 110 1.62 -11.72 22.28
CA ILE A 110 2.42 -12.75 22.98
C ILE A 110 3.29 -12.11 24.07
N VAL A 111 3.96 -10.99 23.78
CA VAL A 111 4.79 -10.26 24.75
C VAL A 111 3.94 -9.70 25.90
N ILE A 112 2.77 -9.12 25.63
CA ILE A 112 1.84 -8.64 26.67
C ILE A 112 1.35 -9.80 27.53
N SER A 113 1.01 -10.94 26.91
CA SER A 113 0.57 -12.14 27.64
C SER A 113 1.69 -12.70 28.52
N LEU A 114 2.94 -12.72 28.03
CA LEU A 114 4.10 -13.13 28.83
C LEU A 114 4.43 -12.13 29.95
N ALA A 115 4.29 -10.84 29.70
CA ALA A 115 4.51 -9.79 30.70
C ALA A 115 3.46 -9.85 31.81
N ALA A 116 2.20 -10.13 31.47
CA ALA A 116 1.14 -10.39 32.46
C ALA A 116 1.50 -11.57 33.38
N SER A 117 2.03 -12.67 32.80
CA SER A 117 2.52 -13.83 33.56
C SER A 117 3.76 -13.53 34.42
N ALA A 118 4.55 -12.52 34.05
CA ALA A 118 5.69 -12.05 34.84
C ALA A 118 5.26 -11.24 36.06
N ILE A 119 4.23 -10.40 35.90
CA ILE A 119 3.67 -9.56 36.97
C ILE A 119 2.99 -10.42 38.04
N THR A 120 2.42 -11.57 37.67
CA THR A 120 1.86 -12.55 38.62
C THR A 120 2.92 -13.31 39.43
N GLY A 121 4.22 -12.97 39.29
CA GLY A 121 5.28 -13.38 40.22
C GLY A 121 6.00 -14.69 39.91
N ILE A 122 5.81 -15.28 38.72
CA ILE A 122 6.33 -16.63 38.40
C ILE A 122 7.71 -16.58 37.69
N ILE A 123 8.22 -15.40 37.34
CA ILE A 123 9.27 -15.26 36.31
C ILE A 123 10.60 -14.70 36.87
N PRO A 124 11.74 -15.43 36.77
CA PRO A 124 13.07 -14.97 37.21
C PRO A 124 13.63 -13.78 36.42
N ASP A 125 14.53 -13.00 37.04
CA ASP A 125 15.13 -11.76 36.49
C ASP A 125 15.83 -11.92 35.13
N ILE A 126 16.29 -13.12 34.79
CA ILE A 126 16.86 -13.44 33.46
C ILE A 126 15.82 -13.26 32.36
N ILE A 127 14.57 -13.67 32.60
CA ILE A 127 13.47 -13.56 31.62
C ILE A 127 13.02 -12.10 31.49
N ARG A 128 13.07 -11.30 32.57
CA ARG A 128 12.82 -9.86 32.52
C ARG A 128 13.81 -9.12 31.62
N THR A 129 15.08 -9.51 31.68
CA THR A 129 16.14 -8.93 30.82
C THR A 129 15.97 -9.34 29.35
N VAL A 130 15.63 -10.61 29.10
CA VAL A 130 15.29 -11.10 27.75
C VAL A 130 14.06 -10.40 27.18
N MET A 131 13.05 -10.08 27.99
CA MET A 131 11.87 -9.32 27.56
C MET A 131 12.21 -7.90 27.11
N VAL A 132 13.11 -7.20 27.81
CA VAL A 132 13.55 -5.84 27.43
C VAL A 132 14.35 -5.89 26.13
N ILE A 133 15.24 -6.87 25.97
CA ILE A 133 16.00 -7.08 24.73
C ILE A 133 15.05 -7.40 23.57
N ALA A 134 14.05 -8.26 23.78
CA ALA A 134 13.04 -8.59 22.79
C ALA A 134 12.20 -7.37 22.39
N PHE A 135 11.83 -6.51 23.34
CA PHE A 135 11.10 -5.27 23.08
C PHE A 135 11.94 -4.26 22.29
N ILE A 136 13.21 -4.06 22.66
CA ILE A 136 14.13 -3.17 21.94
C ILE A 136 14.41 -3.70 20.53
N THR A 137 14.64 -5.01 20.36
CA THR A 137 14.78 -5.61 19.03
C THR A 137 13.48 -5.49 18.23
N LEU A 138 12.31 -5.58 18.86
CA LEU A 138 11.03 -5.34 18.17
C LEU A 138 10.90 -3.90 17.67
N ILE A 139 11.32 -2.92 18.46
CA ILE A 139 11.35 -1.50 18.07
C ILE A 139 12.34 -1.31 16.91
N SER A 140 13.54 -1.89 17.00
CA SER A 140 14.54 -1.81 15.93
C SER A 140 14.05 -2.48 14.64
N ILE A 141 13.42 -3.65 14.72
CA ILE A 141 12.80 -4.34 13.58
C ILE A 141 11.64 -3.50 13.03
N SER A 142 10.80 -2.90 13.88
CA SER A 142 9.73 -1.98 13.43
C SER A 142 10.27 -0.75 12.70
N SER A 143 11.47 -0.27 13.08
CA SER A 143 12.16 0.84 12.40
C SER A 143 12.74 0.43 11.04
N GLU A 144 13.25 -0.80 10.89
CA GLU A 144 13.69 -1.37 9.62
C GLU A 144 12.51 -1.78 8.71
N LEU A 145 11.35 -2.11 9.28
CA LEU A 145 10.13 -2.44 8.54
C LEU A 145 9.51 -1.24 7.79
N PHE A 146 9.94 0.01 8.06
CA PHE A 146 9.67 1.15 7.18
C PHE A 146 10.48 1.12 5.86
N ARG A 147 11.35 0.10 5.67
CA ARG A 147 12.02 -0.24 4.42
C ARG A 147 11.45 -1.51 3.79
N ILE A 148 10.13 -1.61 3.64
CA ILE A 148 9.52 -2.59 2.71
C ILE A 148 10.06 -2.29 1.31
N LYS A 149 11.07 -3.07 0.90
CA LYS A 149 11.65 -3.02 -0.43
C LYS A 149 11.02 -4.16 -1.22
N VAL A 150 10.14 -3.82 -2.15
CA VAL A 150 9.57 -4.80 -3.08
C VAL A 150 10.73 -5.34 -3.92
N ASN A 151 10.93 -6.66 -3.99
CA ASN A 151 11.96 -7.23 -4.86
C ASN A 151 11.49 -7.17 -6.33
N VAL A 152 12.44 -6.95 -7.26
CA VAL A 152 12.29 -7.02 -8.73
C VAL A 152 11.45 -8.22 -9.17
N LYS A 153 11.75 -9.42 -8.63
CA LYS A 153 11.05 -10.67 -9.02
C LYS A 153 9.56 -10.62 -8.64
N THR A 154 9.25 -10.07 -7.48
CA THR A 154 7.86 -9.93 -6.99
C THR A 154 7.11 -8.89 -7.81
N LEU A 155 7.74 -7.75 -8.13
CA LEU A 155 7.13 -6.72 -8.97
C LEU A 155 6.85 -7.26 -10.38
N ASN A 156 7.82 -7.94 -11.01
CA ASN A 156 7.64 -8.56 -12.33
C ASN A 156 6.50 -9.58 -12.33
N LYS A 157 6.42 -10.45 -11.31
CA LYS A 157 5.33 -11.42 -11.19
C LYS A 157 3.97 -10.72 -11.07
N ALA A 158 3.89 -9.66 -10.27
CA ALA A 158 2.67 -8.88 -10.09
C ALA A 158 2.26 -8.15 -11.38
N LEU A 159 3.20 -7.54 -12.10
CA LEU A 159 2.93 -6.89 -13.38
C LEU A 159 2.44 -7.87 -14.45
N ASN A 160 3.04 -9.06 -14.53
CA ASN A 160 2.58 -10.10 -15.45
C ASN A 160 1.18 -10.60 -15.07
N THR A 161 0.92 -10.79 -13.77
CA THR A 161 -0.41 -11.18 -13.28
C THR A 161 -1.44 -10.09 -13.60
N HIS A 162 -1.10 -8.82 -13.38
CA HIS A 162 -1.96 -7.68 -13.70
C HIS A 162 -2.29 -7.63 -15.19
N LYS A 163 -1.31 -7.75 -16.08
CA LYS A 163 -1.53 -7.80 -17.54
C LYS A 163 -2.47 -8.93 -17.94
N MET A 164 -2.28 -10.12 -17.36
CA MET A 164 -3.16 -11.25 -17.60
C MET A 164 -4.58 -10.95 -17.12
N LEU A 165 -4.75 -10.43 -15.90
CA LEU A 165 -6.07 -10.08 -15.35
C LEU A 165 -6.80 -9.04 -16.19
N LEU A 166 -6.10 -8.00 -16.69
CA LEU A 166 -6.71 -7.03 -17.60
C LEU A 166 -7.27 -7.68 -18.88
N SER A 167 -6.64 -8.75 -19.37
CA SER A 167 -7.10 -9.42 -20.59
C SER A 167 -8.23 -10.44 -20.38
N VAL A 168 -8.40 -10.97 -19.16
CA VAL A 168 -9.29 -12.13 -18.93
C VAL A 168 -10.34 -11.92 -17.84
N ASP A 169 -10.23 -10.88 -17.02
CA ASP A 169 -11.13 -10.59 -15.90
C ASP A 169 -11.67 -9.16 -16.07
N GLY A 170 -12.82 -9.05 -16.76
CA GLY A 170 -13.45 -7.76 -17.06
C GLY A 170 -13.80 -6.97 -15.80
N ALA A 171 -14.25 -7.64 -14.74
CA ALA A 171 -14.53 -6.98 -13.47
C ALA A 171 -13.25 -6.41 -12.84
N TYR A 172 -12.14 -7.15 -12.87
CA TYR A 172 -10.85 -6.62 -12.43
C TYR A 172 -10.41 -5.40 -13.26
N ALA A 173 -10.58 -5.45 -14.58
CA ALA A 173 -10.22 -4.34 -15.47
C ALA A 173 -11.04 -3.08 -15.15
N GLU A 174 -12.35 -3.20 -14.99
CA GLU A 174 -13.23 -2.08 -14.64
C GLU A 174 -12.86 -1.45 -13.29
N ILE A 175 -12.60 -2.28 -12.26
CA ILE A 175 -12.14 -1.79 -10.96
C ILE A 175 -10.82 -1.04 -11.11
N PHE A 176 -9.87 -1.63 -11.82
CA PHE A 176 -8.56 -1.03 -12.02
C PHE A 176 -8.64 0.30 -12.76
N ASP A 177 -9.49 0.42 -13.78
CA ASP A 177 -9.69 1.67 -14.51
C ASP A 177 -10.21 2.78 -13.60
N VAL A 178 -11.15 2.47 -12.69
CA VAL A 178 -11.61 3.43 -11.66
C VAL A 178 -10.44 3.85 -10.75
N ILE A 179 -9.64 2.88 -10.25
CA ILE A 179 -8.49 3.20 -9.39
C ILE A 179 -7.47 4.07 -10.15
N LYS A 180 -7.22 3.74 -11.41
CA LYS A 180 -6.30 4.46 -12.29
C LYS A 180 -6.76 5.89 -12.52
N GLU A 181 -8.03 6.09 -12.82
CA GLU A 181 -8.60 7.41 -13.03
C GLU A 181 -8.45 8.27 -11.77
N VAL A 182 -8.84 7.74 -10.60
CA VAL A 182 -8.67 8.42 -9.31
C VAL A 182 -7.20 8.78 -9.05
N MET A 183 -6.28 7.82 -9.24
CA MET A 183 -4.86 8.04 -8.99
C MET A 183 -4.27 9.09 -9.94
N VAL A 184 -4.61 9.07 -11.23
CA VAL A 184 -4.16 10.06 -12.20
C VAL A 184 -4.65 11.46 -11.82
N ARG A 185 -5.92 11.60 -11.43
CA ARG A 185 -6.47 12.88 -10.96
C ARG A 185 -5.68 13.41 -9.77
N ILE A 186 -5.42 12.57 -8.76
CA ILE A 186 -4.61 12.96 -7.58
C ILE A 186 -3.20 13.40 -7.99
N LEU A 187 -2.50 12.61 -8.80
CA LEU A 187 -1.12 12.90 -9.20
C LEU A 187 -1.00 14.22 -9.97
N ARG A 188 -2.00 14.57 -10.80
CA ARG A 188 -2.00 15.81 -11.58
C ARG A 188 -2.17 17.07 -10.71
N ARG A 189 -2.79 16.96 -9.53
CA ARG A 189 -3.05 18.08 -8.61
C ARG A 189 -1.84 18.46 -7.75
N TYR A 190 -0.74 17.70 -7.79
CA TYR A 190 0.45 17.92 -6.96
C TYR A 190 0.99 19.36 -6.97
N ASN A 191 0.97 20.02 -8.13
CA ASN A 191 1.53 21.36 -8.28
C ASN A 191 0.60 22.47 -7.81
N GLU A 192 -0.65 22.15 -7.46
CA GLU A 192 -1.68 23.15 -7.17
C GLU A 192 -1.89 23.36 -5.68
N SER A 193 -2.00 22.27 -4.91
CA SER A 193 -2.14 22.34 -3.45
C SER A 193 -1.75 21.02 -2.79
N PRO A 194 -1.07 21.04 -1.64
CA PRO A 194 -0.85 19.85 -0.83
C PRO A 194 -2.13 19.34 -0.17
N HIS A 195 -3.21 20.15 -0.12
CA HIS A 195 -4.54 19.78 0.37
C HIS A 195 -5.57 19.88 -0.76
N ILE A 196 -6.20 18.76 -1.09
CA ILE A 196 -7.12 18.61 -2.20
C ILE A 196 -8.50 18.23 -1.65
N ASN A 197 -9.55 18.94 -2.03
CA ASN A 197 -10.92 18.50 -1.71
C ASN A 197 -11.22 17.21 -2.50
N ILE A 198 -11.80 16.19 -1.85
CA ILE A 198 -12.19 14.96 -2.52
C ILE A 198 -13.22 15.20 -3.63
N ASP A 199 -14.05 16.24 -3.55
CA ASP A 199 -14.99 16.63 -4.60
C ASP A 199 -14.29 17.02 -5.92
N GLU A 200 -13.03 17.49 -5.86
CA GLU A 200 -12.22 17.80 -7.05
C GLU A 200 -11.66 16.54 -7.72
N ILE A 201 -11.61 15.42 -6.99
CA ILE A 201 -11.13 14.13 -7.49
C ILE A 201 -12.32 13.28 -7.94
N LEU A 202 -13.35 13.19 -7.11
CA LEU A 202 -14.52 12.34 -7.28
C LEU A 202 -15.74 13.15 -7.70
N ASP A 203 -15.95 13.25 -9.02
CA ASP A 203 -17.22 13.71 -9.58
C ASP A 203 -18.35 12.67 -9.35
N GLY A 204 -19.59 13.04 -9.66
CA GLY A 204 -20.75 12.17 -9.44
C GLY A 204 -20.60 10.79 -10.08
N THR A 205 -20.17 10.75 -11.34
CA THR A 205 -19.96 9.49 -12.09
C THR A 205 -18.90 8.61 -11.43
N LEU A 206 -17.77 9.19 -10.99
CA LEU A 206 -16.69 8.44 -10.37
C LEU A 206 -17.08 7.96 -8.97
N ARG A 207 -17.88 8.74 -8.23
CA ARG A 207 -18.48 8.31 -6.95
C ARG A 207 -19.40 7.12 -7.13
N ASP A 208 -20.26 7.14 -8.13
CA ASP A 208 -21.18 6.04 -8.40
C ASP A 208 -20.43 4.75 -8.73
N LYS A 209 -19.37 4.84 -9.54
CA LYS A 209 -18.48 3.70 -9.81
C LYS A 209 -17.78 3.21 -8.54
N CYS A 210 -17.27 4.11 -7.71
CA CYS A 210 -16.67 3.75 -6.41
C CYS A 210 -17.68 3.07 -5.47
N MET A 211 -18.92 3.57 -5.40
CA MET A 211 -20.00 2.96 -4.63
C MET A 211 -20.35 1.57 -5.14
N ALA A 212 -20.41 1.37 -6.46
CA ALA A 212 -20.63 0.06 -7.07
C ALA A 212 -19.55 -0.95 -6.65
N ILE A 213 -18.27 -0.55 -6.67
CA ILE A 213 -17.15 -1.38 -6.20
C ILE A 213 -17.35 -1.79 -4.73
N LEU A 214 -17.69 -0.83 -3.85
CA LEU A 214 -17.91 -1.12 -2.42
C LEU A 214 -19.13 -2.00 -2.16
N ASN A 215 -20.20 -1.83 -2.93
CA ASN A 215 -21.42 -2.63 -2.79
C ASN A 215 -21.19 -4.09 -3.22
N VAL A 216 -20.43 -4.30 -4.29
CA VAL A 216 -20.16 -5.64 -4.83
C VAL A 216 -19.05 -6.37 -4.04
N LEU A 217 -18.00 -5.66 -3.64
CA LEU A 217 -16.78 -6.27 -3.09
C LEU A 217 -16.49 -5.91 -1.63
N GLY A 218 -17.05 -4.81 -1.10
CA GLY A 218 -16.73 -4.29 0.22
C GLY A 218 -17.18 -5.16 1.39
N ARG A 219 -18.09 -6.12 1.17
CA ARG A 219 -18.47 -7.13 2.19
C ARG A 219 -17.58 -8.37 2.20
N ASN A 220 -16.83 -8.59 1.12
CA ASN A 220 -16.07 -9.82 0.88
C ASN A 220 -14.55 -9.64 1.03
N TYR A 221 -14.07 -8.40 1.25
CA TYR A 221 -12.65 -8.03 1.24
C TYR A 221 -12.30 -6.95 2.27
#